data_AF-A0A7Z1AET1-F1
#
_entry.id   AF-A0A7Z1AET1-F1
#
_cell.length_a   1.000
_cell.length_b   1.000
_cell.length_c   1.000
_cell.angle_alpha   90.00
_cell.angle_beta   90.00
_cell.angle_gamma   90.00
#
_symmetry.space_group_name_H-M   'P 1'
#
loop_
_entity.id
_entity.type
_entity.pdbx_description
1 polymer ?
#
loop_
_entity_poly.entity_id
_entity_poly.type
_entity_poly.pdbx_seq_one_letter_code
_entity_poly.pdbx_strand_id
1 'polypeptide(L)'
;MNWKDRIEIQAREILIEIWDNKHVLWPGKNVHPLYMVDPKVAAHVLGIDFQTWPELPLLNTQRNSNVAGLIDRHAKKIAISTRFPIYTQRFTGGHEIAHWTLHEDEIMHRDRPIDGLSSSTYKKPWKEKQADYFSACFLMPRRLVIEQFEKTFQTKHPIVIDDNVAFWLCPDDHYSLLDAATNSLACELAIANATSYAGRHIKSLAEQFKVSGLSMAIRLQELGLVKY
;
A
#
# COMPACT_ATOMS: atom_id res chain seq x y z
N MET A 1 -4.20 23.19 -2.67
CA MET A 1 -3.90 21.76 -2.89
C MET A 1 -2.58 21.44 -2.20
N ASN A 2 -2.62 20.58 -1.18
CA ASN A 2 -1.44 20.25 -0.38
C ASN A 2 -0.53 19.25 -1.16
N TRP A 3 0.64 18.91 -0.61
CA TRP A 3 1.58 18.00 -1.30
C TRP A 3 1.07 16.55 -1.40
N LYS A 4 0.25 16.10 -0.44
CA LYS A 4 -0.38 14.79 -0.46
C LYS A 4 -1.39 14.69 -1.62
N ASP A 5 -2.24 15.70 -1.79
CA ASP A 5 -3.22 15.76 -2.88
C ASP A 5 -2.52 15.64 -4.26
N ARG A 6 -1.35 16.29 -4.43
CA ARG A 6 -0.55 16.19 -5.66
C ARG A 6 -0.06 14.77 -5.90
N ILE A 7 0.49 14.13 -4.88
CA ILE A 7 0.99 12.75 -4.98
C ILE A 7 -0.14 11.75 -5.23
N GLU A 8 -1.30 11.94 -4.60
CA GLU A 8 -2.46 11.07 -4.85
C GLU A 8 -2.94 11.22 -6.31
N ILE A 9 -2.87 12.42 -6.89
CA ILE A 9 -3.14 12.62 -8.32
C ILE A 9 -2.12 11.90 -9.20
N GLN A 10 -0.82 12.01 -8.91
CA GLN A 10 0.23 11.34 -9.69
C GLN A 10 0.11 9.81 -9.62
N ALA A 11 -0.19 9.25 -8.44
CA ALA A 11 -0.47 7.82 -8.31
C ALA A 11 -1.71 7.41 -9.13
N ARG A 12 -2.74 8.27 -9.18
CA ARG A 12 -3.95 8.05 -9.97
C ARG A 12 -3.71 8.13 -11.47
N GLU A 13 -2.82 9.00 -11.94
CA GLU A 13 -2.46 9.12 -13.35
C GLU A 13 -1.90 7.79 -13.89
N ILE A 14 -1.03 7.11 -13.13
CA ILE A 14 -0.56 5.76 -13.49
C ILE A 14 -1.72 4.76 -13.56
N LEU A 15 -2.65 4.80 -12.59
CA LEU A 15 -3.79 3.88 -12.58
C LEU A 15 -4.74 4.12 -13.76
N ILE A 16 -4.89 5.37 -14.20
CA ILE A 16 -5.64 5.73 -15.41
C ILE A 16 -4.92 5.15 -16.63
N GLU A 17 -3.61 5.33 -16.74
CA GLU A 17 -2.85 4.77 -17.86
C GLU A 17 -2.94 3.23 -17.91
N ILE A 18 -2.87 2.54 -16.76
CA ILE A 18 -3.10 1.09 -16.67
C ILE A 18 -4.51 0.72 -17.14
N TRP A 19 -5.52 1.50 -16.75
CA TRP A 19 -6.90 1.26 -17.14
C TRP A 19 -7.13 1.45 -18.64
N ASP A 20 -6.53 2.49 -19.23
CA ASP A 20 -6.66 2.80 -20.65
C ASP A 20 -5.95 1.74 -21.50
N ASN A 21 -4.84 1.18 -21.00
CA ASN A 21 -4.12 0.09 -21.64
C ASN A 21 -4.63 -1.33 -21.27
N LYS A 22 -5.71 -1.46 -20.48
CA LYS A 22 -6.15 -2.77 -19.94
C LYS A 22 -6.41 -3.84 -21.02
N HIS A 23 -6.85 -3.45 -22.21
CA HIS A 23 -7.12 -4.38 -23.31
C HIS A 23 -5.83 -4.93 -23.94
N VAL A 24 -4.73 -4.18 -23.87
CA VAL A 24 -3.40 -4.61 -24.30
C VAL A 24 -2.73 -5.43 -23.20
N LEU A 25 -2.81 -4.96 -21.95
CA LEU A 25 -2.23 -5.62 -20.78
C LEU A 25 -2.87 -6.99 -20.50
N TRP A 26 -4.19 -7.10 -20.74
CA TRP A 26 -4.95 -8.32 -20.51
C TRP A 26 -5.95 -8.60 -21.65
N PRO A 27 -5.47 -9.07 -22.81
CA PRO A 27 -6.31 -9.31 -23.99
C PRO A 27 -7.44 -10.29 -23.68
N GLY A 28 -8.69 -9.87 -23.95
CA GLY A 28 -9.89 -10.70 -23.80
C GLY A 28 -10.28 -11.05 -22.36
N LYS A 29 -9.67 -10.43 -21.33
CA LYS A 29 -9.95 -10.74 -19.92
C LYS A 29 -10.71 -9.59 -19.25
N ASN A 30 -11.69 -9.95 -18.41
CA ASN A 30 -12.27 -9.00 -17.46
C ASN A 30 -11.45 -9.04 -16.17
N VAL A 31 -10.66 -8.00 -15.92
CA VAL A 31 -9.69 -7.96 -14.82
C VAL A 31 -10.29 -7.23 -13.63
N HIS A 32 -10.25 -7.87 -12.46
CA HIS A 32 -10.68 -7.22 -11.23
C HIS A 32 -9.77 -6.01 -10.91
N PRO A 33 -10.30 -4.83 -10.52
CA PRO A 33 -9.49 -3.62 -10.31
C PRO A 33 -8.31 -3.77 -9.34
N LEU A 34 -8.42 -4.67 -8.35
CA LEU A 34 -7.31 -4.97 -7.42
C LEU A 34 -6.07 -5.61 -8.08
N TYR A 35 -6.17 -6.12 -9.31
CA TYR A 35 -4.98 -6.57 -10.06
C TYR A 35 -4.24 -5.42 -10.76
N MET A 36 -4.87 -4.26 -10.90
CA MET A 36 -4.26 -3.10 -11.57
C MET A 36 -3.32 -2.33 -10.66
N VAL A 37 -3.49 -2.45 -9.34
CA VAL A 37 -2.63 -1.83 -8.32
C VAL A 37 -1.34 -2.65 -8.08
N ASP A 38 -0.83 -3.33 -9.10
CA ASP A 38 0.40 -4.11 -9.02
C ASP A 38 1.60 -3.29 -9.53
N PRO A 39 2.68 -3.12 -8.75
CA PRO A 39 3.85 -2.37 -9.20
C PRO A 39 4.47 -2.89 -10.50
N LYS A 40 4.37 -4.19 -10.79
CA LYS A 40 4.86 -4.76 -12.05
C LYS A 40 4.09 -4.24 -13.26
N VAL A 41 2.79 -4.03 -13.10
CA VAL A 41 1.92 -3.51 -14.15
C VAL A 41 2.21 -2.02 -14.37
N ALA A 42 2.37 -1.26 -13.28
CA ALA A 42 2.80 0.14 -13.38
C ALA A 42 4.14 0.27 -14.11
N ALA A 43 5.13 -0.54 -13.74
CA ALA A 43 6.43 -0.55 -14.39
C ALA A 43 6.33 -0.83 -15.90
N HIS A 44 5.52 -1.82 -16.29
CA HIS A 44 5.31 -2.17 -17.70
C HIS A 44 4.74 -0.99 -18.49
N VAL A 45 3.72 -0.33 -17.96
CA VAL A 45 3.11 0.86 -18.60
C VAL A 45 4.09 2.03 -18.69
N LEU A 46 4.97 2.19 -17.69
CA LEU A 46 6.03 3.21 -17.70
C LEU A 46 7.23 2.83 -18.58
N GLY A 47 7.24 1.65 -19.21
CA GLY A 47 8.36 1.16 -20.01
C GLY A 47 9.61 0.84 -19.20
N ILE A 48 9.43 0.42 -17.95
CA ILE A 48 10.49 0.05 -17.00
C ILE A 48 10.59 -1.47 -16.94
N ASP A 49 11.81 -2.00 -17.03
CA ASP A 49 12.10 -3.41 -16.78
C ASP A 49 12.00 -3.70 -15.27
N PHE A 50 10.93 -4.38 -14.85
CA PHE A 50 10.70 -4.76 -13.47
C PHE A 50 11.11 -6.20 -13.21
N GLN A 51 12.13 -6.37 -12.39
CA GLN A 51 12.70 -7.68 -12.07
C GLN A 51 12.56 -8.01 -10.59
N THR A 52 12.50 -9.30 -10.30
CA THR A 52 12.49 -9.82 -8.93
C THR A 52 13.62 -10.81 -8.75
N TRP A 53 14.42 -10.63 -7.71
CA TRP A 53 15.61 -11.44 -7.44
C TRP A 53 15.59 -11.93 -5.99
N PRO A 54 16.06 -13.14 -5.68
CA PRO A 54 16.20 -13.58 -4.28
C PRO A 54 17.09 -12.65 -3.47
N GLU A 55 18.23 -12.24 -4.03
CA GLU A 55 19.15 -11.28 -3.42
C GLU A 55 19.53 -10.23 -4.45
N LEU A 56 19.52 -8.95 -4.04
CA LEU A 56 19.96 -7.85 -4.90
C LEU A 56 21.47 -7.64 -4.73
N PRO A 57 22.23 -7.56 -5.84
CA PRO A 57 23.68 -7.40 -5.79
C PRO A 57 24.09 -6.02 -5.24
N LEU A 58 25.11 -6.01 -4.37
CA LEU A 58 25.77 -4.80 -3.92
C LEU A 58 26.96 -4.50 -4.86
N LEU A 59 27.01 -3.31 -5.49
CA LEU A 59 28.31 -2.76 -5.89
C LEU A 59 29.02 -2.37 -4.59
N ASN A 60 30.10 -3.08 -4.27
CA ASN A 60 31.01 -2.99 -3.10
C ASN A 60 30.67 -3.86 -1.87
N THR A 61 31.33 -5.03 -1.83
CA THR A 61 31.93 -5.74 -0.67
C THR A 61 31.43 -5.40 0.75
N GLN A 62 30.18 -5.72 1.10
CA GLN A 62 29.80 -6.17 2.46
C GLN A 62 28.65 -7.17 2.37
N ARG A 63 28.84 -8.38 2.91
CA ARG A 63 28.00 -9.58 2.75
C ARG A 63 26.65 -9.56 3.50
N ASN A 64 26.08 -8.39 3.82
CA ASN A 64 24.77 -8.31 4.49
C ASN A 64 23.83 -7.36 3.74
N SER A 65 23.22 -7.85 2.64
CA SER A 65 22.27 -7.08 1.84
C SER A 65 20.85 -7.14 2.43
N ASN A 66 20.56 -6.28 3.40
CA ASN A 66 19.18 -5.88 3.74
C ASN A 66 18.64 -4.87 2.70
N VAL A 67 18.88 -5.08 1.41
CA VAL A 67 18.37 -4.22 0.34
C VAL A 67 17.10 -4.86 -0.20
N ALA A 68 15.99 -4.12 -0.16
CA ALA A 68 14.70 -4.61 -0.62
C ALA A 68 14.35 -4.15 -2.03
N GLY A 69 14.85 -2.97 -2.44
CA GLY A 69 14.58 -2.37 -3.74
C GLY A 69 15.80 -1.64 -4.32
N LEU A 70 15.81 -1.54 -5.65
CA LEU A 70 16.83 -0.85 -6.41
C LEU A 70 16.23 -0.21 -7.66
N ILE A 71 16.63 1.03 -7.93
CA ILE A 71 16.38 1.74 -9.20
C ILE A 71 17.71 1.92 -9.94
N ASP A 72 17.68 1.61 -11.24
CA ASP A 72 18.70 2.00 -12.20
C ASP A 72 18.02 2.72 -13.37
N ARG A 73 18.10 4.06 -13.38
CA ARG A 73 17.49 4.88 -14.43
C ARG A 73 18.19 4.75 -15.77
N HIS A 74 19.50 4.51 -15.79
CA HIS A 74 20.24 4.35 -17.03
C HIS A 74 19.82 3.06 -17.75
N ALA A 75 19.64 1.98 -17.00
CA ALA A 75 19.16 0.71 -17.53
C ALA A 75 17.62 0.64 -17.65
N LYS A 76 16.89 1.69 -17.26
CA LYS A 76 15.42 1.70 -17.13
C LYS A 76 14.87 0.51 -16.36
N LYS A 77 15.44 0.24 -15.19
CA LYS A 77 15.20 -0.98 -14.44
C LYS A 77 14.83 -0.69 -12.97
N ILE A 78 13.87 -1.47 -12.48
CA ILE A 78 13.56 -1.61 -11.06
C ILE A 78 13.76 -3.07 -10.67
N ALA A 79 14.41 -3.33 -9.53
CA ALA A 79 14.60 -4.68 -9.01
C ALA A 79 14.16 -4.78 -7.55
N ILE A 80 13.36 -5.80 -7.23
CA ILE A 80 12.86 -6.05 -5.87
C ILE A 80 13.36 -7.39 -5.34
N SER A 81 13.72 -7.44 -4.06
CA SER A 81 14.14 -8.65 -3.36
C SER A 81 12.94 -9.53 -2.99
N THR A 82 12.97 -10.81 -3.36
CA THR A 82 11.88 -11.77 -3.04
C THR A 82 12.02 -12.43 -1.67
N ARG A 83 13.03 -12.07 -0.87
CA ARG A 83 13.22 -12.62 0.49
C ARG A 83 12.24 -12.07 1.52
N PHE A 84 11.58 -10.96 1.20
CA PHE A 84 10.62 -10.33 2.08
C PHE A 84 9.20 -10.86 1.83
N PRO A 85 8.28 -10.74 2.79
CA PRO A 85 6.87 -11.07 2.58
C PRO A 85 6.28 -10.31 1.39
N ILE A 86 5.25 -10.89 0.75
CA ILE A 86 4.66 -10.32 -0.47
C ILE A 86 4.16 -8.87 -0.30
N TYR A 87 3.64 -8.51 0.88
CA TYR A 87 3.20 -7.15 1.16
C TYR A 87 4.37 -6.15 1.20
N THR A 88 5.51 -6.54 1.78
CA THR A 88 6.74 -5.74 1.78
C THR A 88 7.26 -5.59 0.36
N GLN A 89 7.32 -6.68 -0.42
CA GLN A 89 7.72 -6.62 -1.83
C GLN A 89 6.84 -5.66 -2.65
N ARG A 90 5.52 -5.70 -2.43
CA ARG A 90 4.58 -4.82 -3.14
C ARG A 90 4.75 -3.37 -2.73
N PHE A 91 4.90 -3.10 -1.44
CA PHE A 91 5.11 -1.75 -0.94
C PHE A 91 6.43 -1.16 -1.42
N THR A 92 7.53 -1.91 -1.35
CA THR A 92 8.82 -1.51 -1.93
C THR A 92 8.70 -1.31 -3.43
N GLY A 93 8.04 -2.21 -4.16
CA GLY A 93 7.79 -2.02 -5.60
C GLY A 93 7.05 -0.72 -5.92
N GLY A 94 5.99 -0.41 -5.19
CA GLY A 94 5.25 0.86 -5.34
C GLY A 94 6.09 2.08 -4.94
N HIS A 95 6.97 1.93 -3.96
CA HIS A 95 7.90 2.96 -3.51
C HIS A 95 8.95 3.26 -4.59
N GLU A 96 9.55 2.24 -5.21
CA GLU A 96 10.49 2.46 -6.32
C GLU A 96 9.79 3.09 -7.55
N ILE A 97 8.55 2.72 -7.84
CA ILE A 97 7.74 3.40 -8.87
C ILE A 97 7.52 4.88 -8.51
N ALA A 98 7.33 5.18 -7.23
CA ALA A 98 7.20 6.55 -6.77
C ALA A 98 8.48 7.35 -6.99
N HIS A 99 9.64 6.80 -6.61
CA HIS A 99 10.93 7.45 -6.89
C HIS A 99 11.10 7.68 -8.39
N TRP A 100 10.82 6.65 -9.21
CA TRP A 100 10.86 6.78 -10.66
C TRP A 100 10.02 7.96 -11.17
N THR A 101 8.79 8.08 -10.67
CA THR A 101 7.77 9.03 -11.15
C THR A 101 7.96 10.45 -10.58
N LEU A 102 8.40 10.58 -9.34
CA LEU A 102 8.40 11.86 -8.61
C LEU A 102 9.76 12.55 -8.57
N HIS A 103 10.85 11.78 -8.61
CA HIS A 103 12.20 12.26 -8.26
C HIS A 103 13.19 12.00 -9.41
N GLU A 104 13.01 12.69 -10.53
CA GLU A 104 13.79 12.50 -11.77
C GLU A 104 15.32 12.65 -11.59
N ASP A 105 15.73 13.41 -10.58
CA ASP A 105 17.13 13.68 -10.25
C ASP A 105 17.84 12.47 -9.58
N GLU A 106 17.12 11.43 -9.18
CA GLU A 106 17.70 10.23 -8.57
C GLU A 106 18.08 9.17 -9.59
N ILE A 107 19.37 9.14 -9.96
CA ILE A 107 19.90 8.25 -11.00
C ILE A 107 20.03 6.79 -10.53
N MET A 108 20.47 6.58 -9.28
CA MET A 108 20.56 5.28 -8.61
C MET A 108 20.06 5.40 -7.17
N HIS A 109 19.05 4.60 -6.82
CA HIS A 109 18.50 4.53 -5.46
C HIS A 109 18.60 3.09 -4.93
N ARG A 110 18.89 2.95 -3.63
CA ARG A 110 18.93 1.66 -2.93
C ARG A 110 18.17 1.81 -1.64
N ASP A 111 17.19 0.95 -1.45
CA ASP A 111 16.33 1.03 -0.29
C ASP A 111 16.43 -0.20 0.62
N ARG A 112 16.26 0.05 1.92
CA ARG A 112 16.09 -1.00 2.93
C ARG A 112 14.65 -1.53 2.86
N PRO A 113 14.34 -2.71 3.42
CA PRO A 113 12.95 -3.16 3.50
C PRO A 113 12.06 -2.13 4.20
N ILE A 114 10.97 -1.75 3.52
CA ILE A 114 9.93 -0.88 4.06
C ILE A 114 8.72 -1.74 4.41
N ASP A 115 8.40 -1.85 5.69
CA ASP A 115 7.19 -2.52 6.20
C ASP A 115 5.95 -1.60 6.08
N GLY A 116 5.77 -0.97 4.93
CA GLY A 116 4.67 -0.05 4.67
C GLY A 116 4.82 1.35 5.25
N LEU A 117 3.68 2.03 5.44
CA LEU A 117 3.65 3.31 6.15
C LEU A 117 4.07 3.08 7.61
N SER A 118 5.24 3.59 7.99
CA SER A 118 5.76 3.49 9.36
C SER A 118 5.38 4.73 10.19
N SER A 119 4.90 4.54 11.42
CA SER A 119 4.60 5.61 12.37
C SER A 119 5.82 6.40 12.87
N SER A 120 7.06 5.98 12.55
CA SER A 120 8.29 6.70 12.90
C SER A 120 8.53 7.90 11.97
N THR A 121 7.81 8.99 12.20
CA THR A 121 7.95 10.26 11.47
C THR A 121 9.30 10.97 11.70
N TYR A 122 10.07 10.54 12.70
CA TYR A 122 11.33 11.16 13.06
C TYR A 122 12.48 10.68 12.15
N LYS A 123 12.90 11.58 11.24
CA LYS A 123 14.10 11.55 10.37
C LYS A 123 14.04 10.87 8.99
N LYS A 124 12.87 10.51 8.43
CA LYS A 124 12.83 10.17 6.99
C LYS A 124 13.03 11.44 6.12
N PRO A 125 13.93 11.41 5.11
CA PRO A 125 14.05 12.46 4.11
C PRO A 125 12.70 12.77 3.43
N TRP A 126 12.57 13.97 2.88
CA TRP A 126 11.31 14.41 2.28
C TRP A 126 10.87 13.51 1.11
N LYS A 127 11.81 13.14 0.24
CA LYS A 127 11.55 12.28 -0.93
C LYS A 127 11.03 10.89 -0.54
N GLU A 128 11.61 10.28 0.49
CA GLU A 128 11.13 9.01 1.06
C GLU A 128 9.69 9.11 1.56
N LYS A 129 9.34 10.19 2.25
CA LYS A 129 7.96 10.42 2.73
C LYS A 129 6.98 10.54 1.56
N GLN A 130 7.41 11.20 0.49
CA GLN A 130 6.62 11.32 -0.74
C GLN A 130 6.45 9.96 -1.43
N ALA A 131 7.52 9.17 -1.50
CA ALA A 131 7.49 7.84 -2.10
C ALA A 131 6.64 6.84 -1.32
N ASP A 132 6.74 6.83 0.01
CA ASP A 132 5.87 6.04 0.89
C ASP A 132 4.39 6.39 0.69
N TYR A 133 4.09 7.69 0.67
CA TYR A 133 2.71 8.16 0.49
C TYR A 133 2.17 7.83 -0.91
N PHE A 134 2.99 7.97 -1.95
CA PHE A 134 2.65 7.56 -3.31
C PHE A 134 2.35 6.06 -3.36
N SER A 135 3.23 5.22 -2.80
CA SER A 135 3.07 3.76 -2.78
C SER A 135 1.76 3.37 -2.10
N ALA A 136 1.43 4.02 -0.97
CA ALA A 136 0.15 3.83 -0.30
C ALA A 136 -1.05 4.24 -1.19
N CYS A 137 -0.98 5.38 -1.86
CA CYS A 137 -2.06 5.84 -2.75
C CYS A 137 -2.23 4.95 -3.99
N PHE A 138 -1.13 4.44 -4.55
CA PHE A 138 -1.14 3.55 -5.71
C PHE A 138 -1.66 2.15 -5.33
N LEU A 139 -1.15 1.56 -4.24
CA LEU A 139 -1.54 0.22 -3.80
C LEU A 139 -2.93 0.20 -3.17
N MET A 140 -3.35 1.29 -2.54
CA MET A 140 -4.64 1.44 -1.87
C MET A 140 -5.37 2.72 -2.34
N PRO A 141 -5.82 2.77 -3.61
CA PRO A 141 -6.48 3.95 -4.16
C PRO A 141 -7.78 4.23 -3.43
N ARG A 142 -8.04 5.50 -3.10
CA ARG A 142 -9.21 5.94 -2.31
C ARG A 142 -10.51 5.26 -2.73
N ARG A 143 -10.81 5.28 -4.03
CA ARG A 143 -12.04 4.71 -4.59
C ARG A 143 -12.15 3.21 -4.31
N LEU A 144 -11.08 2.44 -4.59
CA LEU A 144 -11.09 1.00 -4.38
C LEU A 144 -11.16 0.64 -2.90
N VAL A 145 -10.47 1.39 -2.03
CA VAL A 145 -10.51 1.17 -0.58
C VAL A 145 -11.93 1.38 -0.07
N ILE A 146 -12.59 2.47 -0.45
CA ILE A 146 -13.98 2.75 -0.06
C ILE A 146 -14.93 1.67 -0.57
N GLU A 147 -14.89 1.37 -1.88
CA GLU A 147 -15.75 0.35 -2.49
C GLU A 147 -15.59 -1.01 -1.79
N GLN A 148 -14.35 -1.41 -1.51
CA GLN A 148 -14.07 -2.69 -0.88
C GLN A 148 -14.37 -2.70 0.63
N PHE A 149 -14.19 -1.57 1.32
CA PHE A 149 -14.59 -1.39 2.71
C PHE A 149 -16.10 -1.58 2.85
N GLU A 150 -16.90 -0.84 2.09
CA GLU A 150 -18.37 -0.90 2.17
C GLU A 150 -18.89 -2.29 1.80
N LYS A 151 -18.29 -2.92 0.78
CA LYS A 151 -18.63 -4.29 0.39
C LYS A 151 -18.31 -5.32 1.48
N THR A 152 -17.19 -5.16 2.18
CA THR A 152 -16.73 -6.12 3.20
C THR A 152 -17.59 -6.01 4.46
N PHE A 153 -17.78 -4.80 4.96
CA PHE A 153 -18.51 -4.54 6.22
C PHE A 153 -20.02 -4.37 6.01
N GLN A 154 -20.50 -4.32 4.76
CA GLN A 154 -21.91 -4.13 4.40
C GLN A 154 -22.53 -2.88 5.06
N THR A 155 -21.73 -1.85 5.21
CA THR A 155 -22.11 -0.58 5.81
C THR A 155 -21.51 0.58 5.04
N LYS A 156 -22.12 1.75 5.13
CA LYS A 156 -21.54 2.97 4.57
C LYS A 156 -20.43 3.46 5.49
N HIS A 157 -19.41 4.06 4.88
CA HIS A 157 -18.36 4.76 5.61
C HIS A 157 -18.85 6.17 6.06
N PRO A 158 -18.30 6.73 7.15
CA PRO A 158 -17.44 6.07 8.12
C PRO A 158 -18.20 5.08 8.99
N ILE A 159 -17.54 4.00 9.42
CA ILE A 159 -18.09 3.14 10.48
C ILE A 159 -17.88 3.84 11.83
N VAL A 160 -18.92 3.89 12.65
CA VAL A 160 -18.83 4.37 14.03
C VAL A 160 -18.48 3.17 14.92
N ILE A 161 -17.44 3.31 15.74
CA ILE A 161 -17.05 2.27 16.69
C ILE A 161 -17.93 2.39 17.94
N ASP A 162 -19.04 1.68 17.94
CA ASP A 162 -19.89 1.46 19.11
C ASP A 162 -19.63 0.08 19.74
N ASP A 163 -20.32 -0.23 20.85
CA ASP A 163 -20.17 -1.51 21.55
C ASP A 163 -20.40 -2.73 20.64
N ASN A 164 -21.36 -2.66 19.71
CA ASN A 164 -21.67 -3.76 18.80
C ASN A 164 -20.55 -3.95 17.77
N VAL A 165 -20.07 -2.86 17.18
CA VAL A 165 -18.98 -2.88 16.20
C VAL A 165 -17.69 -3.36 16.87
N ALA A 166 -17.39 -2.88 18.08
CA ALA A 166 -16.24 -3.34 18.85
C ALA A 166 -16.33 -4.85 19.15
N PHE A 167 -17.50 -5.33 19.58
CA PHE A 167 -17.75 -6.75 19.81
C PHE A 167 -17.60 -7.59 18.54
N TRP A 168 -18.10 -7.11 17.39
CA TRP A 168 -17.96 -7.84 16.13
C TRP A 168 -16.53 -7.89 15.59
N LEU A 169 -15.70 -6.88 15.90
CA LEU A 169 -14.31 -6.80 15.46
C LEU A 169 -13.36 -7.57 16.40
N CYS A 170 -13.62 -7.52 17.71
CA CYS A 170 -12.78 -8.16 18.73
C CYS A 170 -13.67 -8.73 19.85
N PRO A 171 -14.30 -9.91 19.65
CA PRO A 171 -15.22 -10.48 20.63
C PRO A 171 -14.56 -10.70 22.00
N ASP A 172 -13.30 -11.14 22.00
CA ASP A 172 -12.55 -11.52 23.20
C ASP A 172 -12.05 -10.31 24.01
N ASP A 173 -11.94 -9.12 23.40
CA ASP A 173 -11.40 -7.91 24.04
C ASP A 173 -11.97 -6.61 23.44
N HIS A 174 -13.29 -6.51 23.35
CA HIS A 174 -13.97 -5.36 22.72
C HIS A 174 -13.78 -4.04 23.49
N TYR A 175 -13.58 -4.11 24.81
CA TYR A 175 -13.30 -2.91 25.63
C TYR A 175 -12.00 -2.23 25.22
N SER A 176 -10.98 -2.98 24.76
CA SER A 176 -9.73 -2.40 24.26
C SER A 176 -9.92 -1.43 23.09
N LEU A 177 -10.99 -1.60 22.29
CA LEU A 177 -11.32 -0.72 21.17
C LEU A 177 -12.11 0.53 21.62
N LEU A 178 -12.94 0.39 22.64
CA LEU A 178 -13.74 1.49 23.20
C LEU A 178 -12.89 2.42 24.07
N ASP A 179 -11.96 1.84 24.83
CA ASP A 179 -11.02 2.56 25.70
C ASP A 179 -9.77 3.04 24.94
N ALA A 180 -9.66 2.72 23.65
CA ALA A 180 -8.53 3.10 22.83
C ALA A 180 -8.37 4.62 22.81
N ALA A 181 -7.16 5.09 23.12
CA ALA A 181 -6.87 6.53 23.09
C ALA A 181 -7.21 7.10 21.71
N THR A 182 -7.82 8.28 21.69
CA THR A 182 -8.11 9.02 20.45
C THR A 182 -6.82 9.14 19.63
N ASN A 183 -6.85 8.66 18.38
CA ASN A 183 -5.71 8.57 17.43
C ASN A 183 -4.73 7.39 17.59
N SER A 184 -5.03 6.36 18.38
CA SER A 184 -4.12 5.21 18.62
C SER A 184 -4.03 4.18 17.47
N LEU A 185 -4.72 4.39 16.33
CA LEU A 185 -4.87 3.42 15.22
C LEU A 185 -5.46 2.05 15.61
N ALA A 186 -5.84 1.83 16.87
CA ALA A 186 -6.29 0.53 17.35
C ALA A 186 -7.54 0.03 16.59
N CYS A 187 -8.54 0.90 16.42
CA CYS A 187 -9.75 0.58 15.68
C CYS A 187 -9.47 0.34 14.19
N GLU A 188 -8.63 1.17 13.57
CA GLU A 188 -8.25 1.01 12.17
C GLU A 188 -7.46 -0.27 11.94
N LEU A 189 -6.62 -0.68 12.89
CA LEU A 189 -5.90 -1.97 12.87
C LEU A 189 -6.86 -3.16 13.01
N ALA A 190 -7.84 -3.08 13.92
CA ALA A 190 -8.84 -4.11 14.08
C ALA A 190 -9.64 -4.30 12.78
N ILE A 191 -10.10 -3.20 12.17
CA ILE A 191 -10.82 -3.22 10.88
C ILE A 191 -9.92 -3.73 9.75
N ALA A 192 -8.69 -3.24 9.64
CA ALA A 192 -7.76 -3.63 8.58
C ALA A 192 -7.48 -5.13 8.56
N ASN A 193 -7.41 -5.75 9.74
CA ASN A 193 -7.07 -7.16 9.93
C ASN A 193 -8.28 -8.08 10.19
N ALA A 194 -9.50 -7.54 10.25
CA ALA A 194 -10.70 -8.32 10.57
C ALA A 194 -10.88 -9.52 9.62
N THR A 195 -11.02 -10.71 10.20
CA THR A 195 -11.32 -11.97 9.48
C THR A 195 -12.75 -12.44 9.72
N SER A 196 -13.46 -11.78 10.64
CA SER A 196 -14.89 -11.92 10.86
C SER A 196 -15.52 -10.55 11.15
N TYR A 197 -16.79 -10.39 10.79
CA TYR A 197 -17.58 -9.22 11.15
C TYR A 197 -19.07 -9.57 11.11
N ALA A 198 -19.82 -9.18 12.15
CA ALA A 198 -21.26 -9.45 12.29
C ALA A 198 -21.63 -10.93 12.02
N GLY A 199 -20.87 -11.86 12.60
CA GLY A 199 -21.09 -13.31 12.46
C GLY A 199 -20.71 -13.92 11.11
N ARG A 200 -20.12 -13.14 10.18
CA ARG A 200 -19.68 -13.62 8.86
C ARG A 200 -18.16 -13.70 8.82
N HIS A 201 -17.62 -14.77 8.23
CA HIS A 201 -16.22 -14.80 7.82
C HIS A 201 -16.00 -13.84 6.65
N ILE A 202 -14.95 -13.03 6.73
CA ILE A 202 -14.55 -12.08 5.71
C ILE A 202 -13.06 -12.23 5.42
N LYS A 203 -12.66 -11.88 4.20
CA LYS A 203 -11.25 -11.68 3.87
C LYS A 203 -10.85 -10.29 4.36
N SER A 204 -9.77 -10.16 5.12
CA SER A 204 -9.37 -8.85 5.66
C SER A 204 -9.00 -7.86 4.56
N LEU A 205 -9.22 -6.57 4.77
CA LEU A 205 -8.86 -5.55 3.78
C LEU A 205 -7.36 -5.59 3.46
N ALA A 206 -6.50 -5.79 4.46
CA ALA A 206 -5.07 -5.93 4.27
C ALA A 206 -4.73 -7.09 3.30
N GLU A 207 -5.41 -8.24 3.44
CA GLU A 207 -5.21 -9.39 2.55
C GLU A 207 -5.78 -9.16 1.14
N GLN A 208 -6.91 -8.47 1.03
CA GLN A 208 -7.52 -8.12 -0.26
C GLN A 208 -6.60 -7.22 -1.11
N PHE A 209 -5.97 -6.22 -0.48
CA PHE A 209 -5.03 -5.30 -1.13
C PHE A 209 -3.58 -5.81 -1.15
N LYS A 210 -3.30 -6.93 -0.46
CA LYS A 210 -1.96 -7.53 -0.31
C LYS A 210 -0.95 -6.54 0.27
N VAL A 211 -1.34 -5.82 1.32
CA VAL A 211 -0.51 -4.86 2.07
C VAL A 211 -0.45 -5.28 3.54
N SER A 212 0.43 -4.65 4.34
CA SER A 212 0.46 -4.90 5.79
C SER A 212 -0.80 -4.33 6.45
N GLY A 213 -1.22 -4.94 7.57
CA GLY A 213 -2.34 -4.45 8.38
C GLY A 213 -2.16 -3.01 8.83
N LEU A 214 -0.93 -2.64 9.20
CA LEU A 214 -0.58 -1.27 9.58
C LEU A 214 -0.74 -0.28 8.41
N SER A 215 -0.29 -0.64 7.20
CA SER A 215 -0.45 0.23 6.02
C SER A 215 -1.91 0.48 5.72
N MET A 216 -2.73 -0.58 5.76
CA MET A 216 -4.16 -0.47 5.56
C MET A 216 -4.79 0.39 6.66
N ALA A 217 -4.46 0.17 7.93
CA ALA A 217 -4.98 0.95 9.05
C ALA A 217 -4.70 2.45 8.91
N ILE A 218 -3.45 2.82 8.59
CA ILE A 218 -3.09 4.22 8.34
C ILE A 218 -3.90 4.77 7.15
N ARG A 219 -4.07 4.00 6.08
CA ARG A 219 -4.87 4.43 4.94
C ARG A 219 -6.35 4.62 5.30
N LEU A 220 -6.93 3.74 6.12
CA LEU A 220 -8.31 3.88 6.62
C LEU A 220 -8.48 5.17 7.44
N GLN A 221 -7.50 5.49 8.29
CA GLN A 221 -7.46 6.73 9.06
C GLN A 221 -7.36 7.96 8.16
N GLU A 222 -6.43 7.97 7.20
CA GLU A 222 -6.24 9.09 6.26
C GLU A 222 -7.48 9.35 5.39
N LEU A 223 -8.22 8.30 5.06
CA LEU A 223 -9.46 8.40 4.29
C LEU A 223 -10.69 8.72 5.16
N GLY A 224 -10.55 8.73 6.49
CA GLY A 224 -11.62 8.99 7.43
C GLY A 224 -12.73 7.94 7.38
N LEU A 225 -12.39 6.66 7.22
CA LEU A 225 -13.37 5.57 7.12
C LEU A 225 -13.84 5.02 8.48
N VAL A 226 -13.22 5.49 9.56
CA VAL A 226 -13.51 5.09 10.94
C VAL A 226 -13.75 6.34 11.78
N LYS A 227 -14.78 6.29 12.63
CA LYS A 227 -15.15 7.37 13.53
C LYS A 227 -15.37 6.82 14.95
N TYR A 228 -14.97 7.62 15.94
CA TYR A 228 -15.18 7.37 17.36
C TYR A 228 -16.33 8.24 17.88
#